data_AF-A0A6A6QWE4-F1
#
_entry.id   AF-A0A6A6QWE4-F1
#
_cell.length_a   1.000
_cell.length_b   1.000
_cell.length_c   1.000
_cell.angle_alpha   90.00
_cell.angle_beta   90.00
_cell.angle_gamma   90.00
#
_symmetry.space_group_name_H-M   'P 1'
#
loop_
_entity.id
_entity.type
_entity.pdbx_description
1 polymer ?
#
loop_
_entity_poly.entity_id
_entity_poly.type
_entity_poly.pdbx_seq_one_letter_code
_entity_poly.pdbx_strand_id
1 'polypeptide(L)'
;MSLVFLLALSIVFLATTSPSLAVPHSSSIPSIPSIPNIADFLRDHPLYTRPIQPITTILAIGDSYTAGEGANGSADYITTSAGCDRYKQSWPLQLVANPAWDSFNSRTPDLVFGACSGAKMDDLVTKQLKPGIPNEAAQYTKIGKPQIAVMTIGGNDANFFGAINDCILHITPPSNSCPETLASISTTLASPAFKSHLATTLTAILTTGRAAAAASPPESFQLYLAGYVPFFNADDAGCDNVSWNVHGGSEPKLTRGLRESMNGLVELLNKVLAEVARAMRPWGVFYVEGFEEAFGGHRFCEPAGVGYLERPTGVGTWFWHIWSGDGGAGELGGRDGAGGRVGKEVLEDLVSEAVVRGRDGEAKAPVATLQRRMESGELAGRDVEDVRRALSRVFHPKGVGYAPFAKAFLDAIRSNRG
;
A
#
# COMPACT_ATOMS: atom_id res chain seq x y z
N MET A 1 44.02 66.27 -10.76
CA MET A 1 42.97 66.09 -9.73
C MET A 1 41.75 65.50 -10.40
N SER A 2 41.61 64.18 -10.37
CA SER A 2 40.39 63.48 -10.80
C SER A 2 39.93 62.59 -9.66
N LEU A 3 38.76 62.91 -9.12
CA LEU A 3 38.10 62.24 -8.01
C LEU A 3 37.40 60.99 -8.55
N VAL A 4 37.78 59.81 -8.04
CA VAL A 4 37.09 58.54 -8.30
C VAL A 4 36.03 58.36 -7.21
N PHE A 5 34.75 58.34 -7.58
CA PHE A 5 33.64 57.94 -6.71
C PHE A 5 33.50 56.41 -6.76
N LEU A 6 33.78 55.73 -5.63
CA LEU A 6 33.38 54.34 -5.42
C LEU A 6 31.90 54.31 -4.96
N LEU A 7 31.02 53.70 -5.74
CA LEU A 7 29.71 53.26 -5.26
C LEU A 7 29.88 51.89 -4.56
N ALA A 8 29.67 51.86 -3.25
CA ALA A 8 29.54 50.63 -2.48
C ALA A 8 28.11 50.07 -2.64
N LEU A 9 27.97 48.97 -3.38
CA LEU A 9 26.72 48.25 -3.51
C LEU A 9 26.52 47.38 -2.26
N SER A 10 25.63 47.79 -1.36
CA SER A 10 25.24 47.00 -0.19
C SER A 10 24.31 45.87 -0.61
N ILE A 11 24.82 44.64 -0.65
CA ILE A 11 24.01 43.44 -0.85
C ILE A 11 23.34 43.09 0.48
N VAL A 12 22.05 43.42 0.62
CA VAL A 12 21.22 42.91 1.70
C VAL A 12 20.92 41.44 1.42
N PHE A 13 21.56 40.55 2.18
CA PHE A 13 21.14 39.15 2.26
C PHE A 13 19.78 39.09 2.98
N LEU A 14 18.70 39.05 2.21
CA LEU A 14 17.41 38.57 2.70
C LEU A 14 17.55 37.06 2.92
N ALA A 15 17.79 36.67 4.17
CA ALA A 15 17.65 35.29 4.60
C ALA A 15 16.18 34.90 4.39
N THR A 16 15.89 34.15 3.33
CA THR A 16 14.60 33.49 3.15
C THR A 16 14.53 32.37 4.16
N THR A 17 13.88 32.62 5.30
CA THR A 17 13.47 31.57 6.22
C THR A 17 12.47 30.69 5.49
N SER A 18 12.90 29.47 5.12
CA SER A 18 12.00 28.42 4.65
C SER A 18 10.87 28.25 5.66
N PRO A 19 9.59 28.28 5.25
CA PRO A 19 8.49 28.00 6.17
C PRO A 19 8.69 26.59 6.72
N SER A 20 8.77 26.49 8.05
CA SER A 20 8.83 25.23 8.78
C SER A 20 7.67 24.34 8.33
N LEU A 21 8.00 23.14 7.83
CA LEU A 21 7.06 22.05 7.56
C LEU A 21 6.52 21.52 8.91
N ALA A 22 5.68 22.31 9.57
CA ALA A 22 4.96 21.87 10.74
C ALA A 22 3.62 21.26 10.30
N VAL A 23 3.67 20.05 9.74
CA VAL A 23 2.57 19.10 9.97
C VAL A 23 2.71 18.69 11.43
N PRO A 24 1.62 18.69 12.20
CA PRO A 24 1.77 18.95 13.60
C PRO A 24 2.26 17.66 14.28
N HIS A 25 3.29 17.78 15.12
CA HIS A 25 3.98 16.68 15.81
C HIS A 25 3.00 15.66 16.43
N SER A 26 3.48 14.45 16.74
CA SER A 26 2.77 13.35 17.43
C SER A 26 1.72 13.75 18.50
N SER A 27 1.88 14.91 19.15
CA SER A 27 0.94 15.52 20.11
C SER A 27 -0.36 16.11 19.54
N SER A 28 -0.56 16.12 18.22
CA SER A 28 -1.67 16.80 17.53
C SER A 28 -2.35 15.95 16.47
N ILE A 29 -2.43 14.64 16.71
CA ILE A 29 -3.40 13.80 16.01
C ILE A 29 -4.78 14.42 16.32
N PRO A 30 -5.55 14.86 15.30
CA PRO A 30 -6.90 15.34 15.52
C PRO A 30 -7.65 14.32 16.37
N SER A 31 -8.32 14.78 17.43
CA SER A 31 -9.19 13.92 18.21
C SER A 31 -10.18 13.28 17.25
N ILE A 32 -10.10 11.97 17.10
CA ILE A 32 -10.93 11.27 16.13
C ILE A 32 -12.37 11.39 16.62
N PRO A 33 -13.30 11.96 15.82
CA PRO A 33 -14.70 12.04 16.22
C PRO A 33 -15.25 10.63 16.45
N SER A 34 -16.07 10.48 17.49
CA SER A 34 -16.76 9.23 17.80
C SER A 34 -17.49 8.72 16.56
N ILE A 35 -17.39 7.43 16.29
CA ILE A 35 -18.05 6.80 15.13
C ILE A 35 -19.55 7.10 15.20
N PRO A 36 -20.22 7.47 14.09
CA PRO A 36 -21.67 7.36 14.02
C PRO A 36 -22.07 5.95 14.47
N ASN A 37 -23.13 5.83 15.26
CA ASN A 37 -23.47 4.63 16.02
C ASN A 37 -23.46 3.37 15.12
N ILE A 38 -22.35 2.62 15.12
CA ILE A 38 -22.18 1.41 14.29
C ILE A 38 -23.27 0.39 14.57
N ALA A 39 -23.81 0.38 15.80
CA ALA A 39 -24.93 -0.47 16.16
C ALA A 39 -26.19 -0.18 15.34
N ASP A 40 -26.35 1.03 14.78
CA ASP A 40 -27.47 1.33 13.89
C ASP A 40 -27.30 0.72 12.50
N PHE A 41 -26.06 0.60 12.00
CA PHE A 41 -25.77 -0.06 10.71
C PHE A 41 -26.00 -1.57 10.76
N LEU A 42 -25.82 -2.18 11.93
CA LEU A 42 -25.82 -3.62 12.13
C LEU A 42 -26.94 -4.10 13.06
N ARG A 43 -27.95 -3.24 13.30
CA ARG A 43 -29.04 -3.51 14.24
C ARG A 43 -29.76 -4.83 13.96
N ASP A 44 -29.93 -5.14 12.68
CA ASP A 44 -30.63 -6.33 12.20
C ASP A 44 -29.66 -7.47 11.84
N HIS A 45 -28.34 -7.27 12.02
CA HIS A 45 -27.35 -8.31 11.77
C HIS A 45 -27.16 -9.18 13.02
N PRO A 46 -27.26 -10.51 12.89
CA PRO A 46 -27.09 -11.40 14.02
C PRO A 46 -25.65 -11.36 14.55
N LEU A 47 -25.52 -11.50 15.87
CA LEU A 47 -24.22 -11.50 16.56
C LEU A 47 -23.38 -12.70 16.15
N TYR A 48 -22.06 -12.49 16.16
CA TYR A 48 -21.09 -13.52 15.83
C TYR A 48 -21.18 -14.70 16.80
N THR A 49 -21.13 -15.90 16.21
CA THR A 49 -21.00 -17.17 16.95
C THR A 49 -19.62 -17.74 16.71
N ARG A 50 -18.92 -18.15 17.78
CA ARG A 50 -17.58 -18.73 17.62
C ARG A 50 -17.67 -20.04 16.81
N PRO A 51 -16.94 -20.17 15.68
CA PRO A 51 -16.98 -21.37 14.86
C PRO A 51 -16.29 -22.53 15.56
N ILE A 52 -16.88 -23.73 15.41
CA ILE A 52 -16.29 -25.02 15.82
C ILE A 52 -15.82 -25.85 14.62
N GLN A 53 -16.20 -25.44 13.41
CA GLN A 53 -15.86 -26.16 12.18
C GLN A 53 -14.44 -25.80 11.68
N PRO A 54 -13.74 -26.75 11.05
CA PRO A 54 -12.51 -26.45 10.32
C PRO A 54 -12.75 -25.47 9.17
N ILE A 55 -11.77 -24.63 8.89
CA ILE A 55 -11.70 -23.77 7.70
C ILE A 55 -11.29 -24.62 6.51
N THR A 56 -12.18 -24.75 5.54
CA THR A 56 -11.91 -25.33 4.23
C THR A 56 -11.62 -24.26 3.19
N THR A 57 -12.14 -23.04 3.33
CA THR A 57 -11.99 -21.99 2.32
C THR A 57 -11.82 -20.60 2.93
N ILE A 58 -10.77 -19.90 2.49
CA ILE A 58 -10.45 -18.51 2.81
C ILE A 58 -10.72 -17.64 1.58
N LEU A 59 -11.40 -16.52 1.77
CA LEU A 59 -11.52 -15.46 0.76
C LEU A 59 -10.47 -14.38 1.03
N ALA A 60 -9.52 -14.20 0.13
CA ALA A 60 -8.56 -13.09 0.20
C ALA A 60 -8.98 -11.98 -0.77
N ILE A 61 -9.45 -10.86 -0.23
CA ILE A 61 -9.96 -9.70 -0.95
C ILE A 61 -9.28 -8.44 -0.42
N GLY A 62 -9.37 -7.33 -1.13
CA GLY A 62 -8.70 -6.10 -0.73
C GLY A 62 -7.93 -5.47 -1.88
N ASP A 63 -6.98 -4.62 -1.48
CA ASP A 63 -6.13 -3.85 -2.39
C ASP A 63 -4.81 -4.55 -2.74
N SER A 64 -3.85 -3.77 -3.24
CA SER A 64 -2.52 -4.19 -3.67
C SER A 64 -1.69 -4.85 -2.58
N TYR A 65 -1.89 -4.50 -1.30
CA TYR A 65 -1.18 -5.15 -0.18
C TYR A 65 -1.67 -6.57 0.02
N THR A 66 -2.98 -6.83 -0.18
CA THR A 66 -3.51 -8.20 -0.20
C THR A 66 -3.14 -8.93 -1.48
N ALA A 67 -3.15 -8.26 -2.63
CA ALA A 67 -2.69 -8.83 -3.89
C ALA A 67 -1.21 -9.22 -3.86
N GLY A 68 -0.44 -8.61 -2.95
CA GLY A 68 0.99 -8.80 -2.81
C GLY A 68 1.76 -8.16 -3.95
N GLU A 69 1.35 -6.97 -4.37
CA GLU A 69 1.92 -6.31 -5.55
C GLU A 69 3.45 -6.27 -5.49
N GLY A 70 4.08 -6.90 -6.47
CA GLY A 70 5.53 -7.01 -6.60
C GLY A 70 6.19 -7.99 -5.64
N ALA A 71 5.49 -8.79 -4.82
CA ALA A 71 6.04 -9.57 -3.71
C ALA A 71 7.30 -10.42 -4.03
N ASN A 72 7.62 -10.74 -5.27
CA ASN A 72 8.93 -11.31 -5.58
C ASN A 72 9.40 -10.96 -7.01
N GLY A 73 9.12 -9.74 -7.44
CA GLY A 73 9.38 -9.30 -8.80
C GLY A 73 8.41 -9.92 -9.82
N SER A 74 8.66 -9.64 -11.10
CA SER A 74 7.76 -9.99 -12.22
C SER A 74 7.58 -11.50 -12.42
N ALA A 75 8.56 -12.32 -12.03
CA ALA A 75 8.49 -13.79 -12.17
C ALA A 75 7.32 -14.44 -11.39
N ASP A 76 6.89 -13.80 -10.31
CA ASP A 76 5.82 -14.29 -9.45
C ASP A 76 4.46 -13.65 -9.72
N TYR A 77 4.36 -12.81 -10.75
CA TYR A 77 3.08 -12.29 -11.23
C TYR A 77 2.17 -13.44 -11.69
N ILE A 78 0.92 -13.42 -11.23
CA ILE A 78 -0.11 -14.37 -11.62
C ILE A 78 -0.79 -13.81 -12.88
N THR A 79 -0.44 -14.35 -14.04
CA THR A 79 -0.88 -13.83 -15.35
C THR A 79 -2.40 -13.75 -15.50
N THR A 80 -3.15 -14.67 -14.90
CA THR A 80 -4.62 -14.68 -14.92
C THR A 80 -5.26 -13.58 -14.07
N SER A 81 -4.48 -12.92 -13.19
CA SER A 81 -4.98 -11.80 -12.40
C SER A 81 -5.10 -10.51 -13.21
N ALA A 82 -4.50 -10.44 -14.40
CA ALA A 82 -4.54 -9.26 -15.27
C ALA A 82 -4.23 -7.98 -14.49
N GLY A 83 -5.00 -6.90 -14.68
CA GLY A 83 -4.81 -5.63 -13.97
C GLY A 83 -5.08 -5.66 -12.46
N CYS A 84 -5.32 -6.83 -11.84
CA CYS A 84 -5.36 -6.95 -10.39
C CYS A 84 -3.99 -7.23 -9.76
N ASP A 85 -2.96 -7.52 -10.56
CA ASP A 85 -1.56 -7.61 -10.12
C ASP A 85 -1.36 -8.46 -8.86
N ARG A 86 -1.89 -9.69 -8.88
CA ARG A 86 -1.70 -10.67 -7.81
C ARG A 86 -0.37 -11.41 -7.98
N TYR A 87 0.34 -11.65 -6.88
CA TYR A 87 1.65 -12.32 -6.90
C TYR A 87 1.69 -13.56 -6.01
N LYS A 88 2.53 -14.53 -6.40
CA LYS A 88 2.68 -15.83 -5.73
C LYS A 88 3.24 -15.75 -4.30
N GLN A 89 3.99 -14.70 -3.98
CA GLN A 89 4.56 -14.44 -2.65
C GLN A 89 3.74 -13.42 -1.85
N SER A 90 2.49 -13.17 -2.24
CA SER A 90 1.55 -12.38 -1.43
C SER A 90 1.29 -13.03 -0.08
N TRP A 91 1.00 -12.23 0.94
CA TRP A 91 0.74 -12.76 2.27
C TRP A 91 -0.46 -13.73 2.35
N PRO A 92 -1.54 -13.64 1.53
CA PRO A 92 -2.60 -14.65 1.58
C PRO A 92 -2.15 -16.03 1.08
N LEU A 93 -1.27 -16.07 0.08
CA LEU A 93 -0.69 -17.34 -0.40
C LEU A 93 0.31 -17.91 0.62
N GLN A 94 1.12 -17.06 1.24
CA GLN A 94 1.98 -17.47 2.35
C GLN A 94 1.18 -17.94 3.57
N LEU A 95 0.03 -17.31 3.84
CA LEU A 95 -0.89 -17.70 4.91
C LEU A 95 -1.38 -19.14 4.69
N VAL A 96 -1.94 -19.48 3.52
CA VAL A 96 -2.42 -20.85 3.27
C VAL A 96 -1.29 -21.87 3.16
N ALA A 97 -0.09 -21.46 2.71
CA ALA A 97 1.08 -22.34 2.67
C ALA A 97 1.68 -22.65 4.06
N ASN A 98 1.25 -21.97 5.13
CA ASN A 98 1.83 -22.15 6.45
C ASN A 98 1.47 -23.51 7.07
N PRO A 99 2.46 -24.36 7.43
CA PRO A 99 2.19 -25.70 7.95
C PRO A 99 1.47 -25.71 9.32
N ALA A 100 1.44 -24.58 10.04
CA ALA A 100 0.73 -24.51 11.31
C ALA A 100 -0.79 -24.70 11.19
N TRP A 101 -1.37 -24.65 9.98
CA TRP A 101 -2.75 -25.08 9.74
C TRP A 101 -3.04 -26.50 10.22
N ASP A 102 -2.08 -27.42 10.08
CA ASP A 102 -2.26 -28.82 10.50
C ASP A 102 -2.51 -28.94 12.01
N SER A 103 -1.93 -28.03 12.80
CA SER A 103 -1.98 -28.09 14.27
C SER A 103 -3.33 -27.69 14.88
N PHE A 104 -4.14 -26.87 14.19
CA PHE A 104 -5.41 -26.37 14.75
C PHE A 104 -6.61 -26.50 13.79
N ASN A 105 -6.35 -26.70 12.50
CA ASN A 105 -7.38 -26.80 11.48
C ASN A 105 -7.45 -28.20 10.84
N SER A 106 -6.45 -29.05 11.11
CA SER A 106 -6.31 -30.41 10.58
C SER A 106 -6.26 -30.53 9.05
N ARG A 107 -6.19 -29.40 8.35
CA ARG A 107 -5.98 -29.30 6.90
C ARG A 107 -5.57 -27.89 6.51
N THR A 108 -4.92 -27.78 5.36
CA THR A 108 -4.76 -26.51 4.65
C THR A 108 -6.10 -26.06 4.04
N PRO A 109 -6.52 -24.80 4.25
CA PRO A 109 -7.66 -24.21 3.55
C PRO A 109 -7.36 -23.92 2.07
N ASP A 110 -8.37 -24.05 1.22
CA ASP A 110 -8.32 -23.54 -0.15
C ASP A 110 -8.40 -22.00 -0.13
N LEU A 111 -7.74 -21.34 -1.09
CA LEU A 111 -7.75 -19.88 -1.20
C LEU A 111 -8.58 -19.43 -2.41
N VAL A 112 -9.60 -18.61 -2.17
CA VAL A 112 -10.24 -17.81 -3.21
C VAL A 112 -9.55 -16.45 -3.24
N PHE A 113 -8.66 -16.24 -4.21
CA PHE A 113 -7.82 -15.04 -4.25
C PHE A 113 -8.42 -13.95 -5.16
N GLY A 114 -9.23 -13.07 -4.56
CA GLY A 114 -10.00 -12.00 -5.22
C GLY A 114 -9.47 -10.57 -5.04
N ALA A 115 -8.35 -10.37 -4.32
CA ALA A 115 -7.74 -9.06 -4.13
C ALA A 115 -7.28 -8.43 -5.45
N CYS A 116 -7.22 -7.10 -5.49
CA CYS A 116 -6.92 -6.37 -6.72
C CYS A 116 -6.16 -5.07 -6.44
N SER A 117 -5.03 -4.88 -7.12
CA SER A 117 -4.29 -3.62 -7.07
C SER A 117 -5.16 -2.42 -7.41
N GLY A 118 -4.92 -1.31 -6.72
CA GLY A 118 -5.69 -0.06 -6.86
C GLY A 118 -7.13 -0.10 -6.34
N ALA A 119 -7.61 -1.21 -5.79
CA ALA A 119 -8.99 -1.31 -5.33
C ALA A 119 -9.29 -0.31 -4.20
N LYS A 120 -10.39 0.41 -4.37
CA LYS A 120 -11.06 1.19 -3.32
C LYS A 120 -12.16 0.37 -2.64
N MET A 121 -12.71 0.89 -1.55
CA MET A 121 -13.83 0.27 -0.84
C MET A 121 -15.03 -0.04 -1.76
N ASP A 122 -15.37 0.87 -2.67
CA ASP A 122 -16.43 0.65 -3.66
C ASP A 122 -16.10 -0.44 -4.69
N ASP A 123 -14.83 -0.52 -5.12
CA ASP A 123 -14.38 -1.59 -6.03
C ASP A 123 -14.48 -2.96 -5.36
N LEU A 124 -14.15 -3.05 -4.07
CA LEU A 124 -14.28 -4.28 -3.31
C LEU A 124 -15.73 -4.76 -3.32
N VAL A 125 -16.67 -3.88 -2.94
CA VAL A 125 -18.09 -4.22 -2.87
C VAL A 125 -18.64 -4.60 -4.25
N THR A 126 -18.32 -3.81 -5.28
CA THR A 126 -18.93 -3.97 -6.61
C THR A 126 -18.27 -5.04 -7.48
N LYS A 127 -16.98 -5.35 -7.26
CA LYS A 127 -16.19 -6.24 -8.12
C LYS A 127 -15.73 -7.51 -7.41
N GLN A 128 -15.32 -7.44 -6.14
CA GLN A 128 -14.69 -8.55 -5.42
C GLN A 128 -15.68 -9.41 -4.60
N LEU A 129 -16.89 -8.91 -4.31
CA LEU A 129 -17.92 -9.63 -3.53
C LEU A 129 -18.99 -10.34 -4.38
N LYS A 130 -18.73 -10.56 -5.67
CA LYS A 130 -19.75 -11.19 -6.53
C LYS A 130 -19.95 -12.67 -6.13
N PRO A 131 -21.19 -13.10 -5.82
CA PRO A 131 -21.47 -14.51 -5.52
C PRO A 131 -21.32 -15.39 -6.76
N GLY A 132 -21.02 -16.67 -6.53
CA GLY A 132 -20.90 -17.68 -7.58
C GLY A 132 -19.68 -18.57 -7.41
N ILE A 133 -19.41 -19.38 -8.42
CA ILE A 133 -18.30 -20.34 -8.44
C ILE A 133 -16.99 -19.59 -8.74
N PRO A 134 -15.94 -19.76 -7.92
CA PRO A 134 -14.63 -19.15 -8.19
C PRO A 134 -14.08 -19.55 -9.55
N ASN A 135 -13.39 -18.61 -10.20
CA ASN A 135 -12.66 -18.85 -11.44
C ASN A 135 -11.33 -18.08 -11.36
N GLU A 136 -10.24 -18.81 -11.12
CA GLU A 136 -8.90 -18.24 -11.00
C GLU A 136 -8.37 -17.66 -12.32
N ALA A 137 -8.99 -18.02 -13.46
CA ALA A 137 -8.70 -17.42 -14.76
C ALA A 137 -9.38 -16.06 -14.95
N ALA A 138 -10.29 -15.66 -14.06
CA ALA A 138 -10.95 -14.36 -14.11
C ALA A 138 -10.18 -13.32 -13.30
N GLN A 139 -10.04 -12.11 -13.86
CA GLN A 139 -9.49 -10.96 -13.13
C GLN A 139 -10.21 -10.76 -11.78
N TYR A 140 -11.55 -10.79 -11.80
CA TYR A 140 -12.41 -10.78 -10.61
C TYR A 140 -13.12 -12.13 -10.44
N THR A 141 -12.50 -13.02 -9.67
CA THR A 141 -13.11 -14.30 -9.29
C THR A 141 -14.34 -14.09 -8.41
N LYS A 142 -15.32 -15.01 -8.48
CA LYS A 142 -16.45 -15.02 -7.54
C LYS A 142 -16.02 -15.56 -6.18
N ILE A 143 -16.74 -15.19 -5.13
CA ILE A 143 -16.33 -15.48 -3.75
C ILE A 143 -16.39 -16.97 -3.36
N GLY A 144 -17.13 -17.81 -4.09
CA GLY A 144 -17.35 -19.19 -3.69
C GLY A 144 -18.14 -19.30 -2.39
N LYS A 145 -17.68 -20.18 -1.49
CA LYS A 145 -18.29 -20.42 -0.18
C LYS A 145 -17.25 -20.31 0.94
N PRO A 146 -16.77 -19.10 1.26
CA PRO A 146 -15.74 -18.92 2.27
C PRO A 146 -16.31 -19.01 3.68
N GLN A 147 -15.48 -19.44 4.64
CA GLN A 147 -15.82 -19.36 6.06
C GLN A 147 -15.16 -18.17 6.75
N ILE A 148 -14.07 -17.67 6.17
CA ILE A 148 -13.43 -16.43 6.59
C ILE A 148 -13.05 -15.60 5.38
N ALA A 149 -12.96 -14.29 5.58
CA ALA A 149 -12.29 -13.38 4.67
C ALA A 149 -11.12 -12.69 5.36
N VAL A 150 -10.06 -12.44 4.60
CA VAL A 150 -8.82 -11.77 5.05
C VAL A 150 -8.50 -10.64 4.08
N MET A 151 -8.12 -9.45 4.58
CA MET A 151 -7.97 -8.27 3.72
C MET A 151 -7.15 -7.10 4.28
N THR A 152 -6.73 -6.24 3.35
CA THR A 152 -6.31 -4.84 3.53
C THR A 152 -7.15 -3.95 2.61
N ILE A 153 -7.56 -2.76 3.07
CA ILE A 153 -8.29 -1.76 2.26
C ILE A 153 -8.19 -0.38 2.88
N GLY A 154 -8.41 0.67 2.08
CA GLY A 154 -8.57 2.05 2.54
C GLY A 154 -7.42 2.99 2.16
N GLY A 155 -6.23 2.47 1.85
CA GLY A 155 -5.11 3.29 1.40
C GLY A 155 -5.39 4.06 0.10
N ASN A 156 -6.07 3.40 -0.86
CA ASN A 156 -6.47 4.01 -2.13
C ASN A 156 -7.60 5.04 -1.96
N ASP A 157 -8.55 4.77 -1.06
CA ASP A 157 -9.64 5.69 -0.72
C ASP A 157 -9.10 6.99 -0.09
N ALA A 158 -8.04 6.87 0.71
CA ALA A 158 -7.36 8.00 1.34
C ALA A 158 -6.28 8.65 0.46
N ASN A 159 -6.02 8.18 -0.77
CA ASN A 159 -5.05 8.76 -1.70
C ASN A 159 -3.56 8.73 -1.24
N PHE A 160 -3.11 7.62 -0.63
CA PHE A 160 -1.71 7.48 -0.22
C PHE A 160 -0.70 7.54 -1.38
N PHE A 161 -1.07 7.04 -2.57
CA PHE A 161 -0.23 7.17 -3.76
C PHE A 161 0.00 8.65 -4.13
N GLY A 162 -1.00 9.51 -3.94
CA GLY A 162 -0.86 10.95 -4.10
C GLY A 162 0.23 11.54 -3.20
N ALA A 163 0.30 11.14 -1.93
CA ALA A 163 1.39 11.57 -1.05
C ALA A 163 2.76 11.05 -1.51
N ILE A 164 2.85 9.80 -1.96
CA ILE A 164 4.10 9.27 -2.52
C ILE A 164 4.54 10.09 -3.75
N ASN A 165 3.61 10.43 -4.64
CA ASN A 165 3.93 11.27 -5.79
C ASN A 165 4.32 12.69 -5.39
N ASP A 166 3.46 13.39 -4.65
CA ASP A 166 3.58 14.83 -4.40
C ASP A 166 4.65 15.18 -3.34
N CYS A 167 5.07 14.22 -2.52
CA CYS A 167 6.04 14.45 -1.43
C CYS A 167 7.38 13.75 -1.59
N ILE A 168 7.51 12.75 -2.48
CA ILE A 168 8.69 11.87 -2.50
C ILE A 168 9.25 11.74 -3.91
N LEU A 169 8.46 11.15 -4.82
CA LEU A 169 8.99 10.68 -6.09
C LEU A 169 8.84 11.71 -7.21
N HIS A 170 7.78 12.52 -7.18
CA HIS A 170 7.43 13.45 -8.26
C HIS A 170 7.39 12.74 -9.63
N ILE A 171 6.79 11.55 -9.72
CA ILE A 171 6.73 10.75 -10.97
C ILE A 171 5.98 11.54 -12.05
N THR A 172 4.87 12.15 -11.66
CA THR A 172 4.15 13.13 -12.45
C THR A 172 4.23 14.49 -11.78
N PRO A 173 4.08 15.60 -12.54
CA PRO A 173 3.91 16.92 -11.95
C PRO A 173 2.92 16.87 -10.77
N PRO A 174 3.31 17.32 -9.56
CA PRO A 174 2.47 17.23 -8.38
C PRO A 174 1.12 17.89 -8.64
N SER A 175 0.04 17.20 -8.27
CA SER A 175 -1.32 17.75 -8.44
C SER A 175 -1.62 18.82 -7.38
N ASN A 176 -0.99 18.68 -6.19
CA ASN A 176 -0.98 19.68 -5.13
C ASN A 176 0.44 19.81 -4.54
N SER A 177 0.64 20.77 -3.65
CA SER A 177 1.85 20.76 -2.82
C SER A 177 1.83 19.60 -1.82
N CYS A 178 3.01 19.13 -1.41
CA CYS A 178 3.11 18.07 -0.41
C CYS A 178 2.30 18.36 0.87
N PRO A 179 2.39 19.54 1.51
CA PRO A 179 1.59 19.83 2.71
C PRO A 179 0.07 19.77 2.48
N GLU A 180 -0.42 20.24 1.33
CA GLU A 180 -1.85 20.17 0.97
C GLU A 180 -2.31 18.72 0.82
N THR A 181 -1.50 17.89 0.14
CA THR A 181 -1.78 16.46 0.00
C THR A 181 -1.81 15.77 1.36
N LEU A 182 -0.81 15.96 2.22
CA LEU A 182 -0.79 15.38 3.57
C LEU A 182 -2.00 15.82 4.42
N ALA A 183 -2.37 17.10 4.37
CA ALA A 183 -3.53 17.63 5.08
C ALA A 183 -4.86 17.06 4.56
N SER A 184 -4.99 16.89 3.24
CA SER A 184 -6.18 16.30 2.60
C SER A 184 -6.38 14.84 3.02
N ILE A 185 -5.30 14.05 3.06
CA ILE A 185 -5.34 12.65 3.53
C ILE A 185 -5.75 12.60 4.99
N SER A 186 -5.10 13.40 5.85
CA SER A 186 -5.42 13.47 7.28
C SER A 186 -6.89 13.84 7.52
N THR A 187 -7.40 14.85 6.80
CA THR A 187 -8.80 15.28 6.86
C THR A 187 -9.76 14.18 6.42
N THR A 188 -9.42 13.46 5.34
CA THR A 188 -10.21 12.34 4.83
C THR A 188 -10.30 11.22 5.87
N LEU A 189 -9.17 10.80 6.43
CA LEU A 189 -9.10 9.72 7.43
C LEU A 189 -9.84 10.10 8.72
N ALA A 190 -9.76 11.35 9.15
CA ALA A 190 -10.47 11.85 10.33
C ALA A 190 -11.99 12.03 10.11
N SER A 191 -12.48 11.94 8.86
CA SER A 191 -13.87 12.23 8.53
C SER A 191 -14.83 11.12 8.98
N PRO A 192 -16.04 11.47 9.47
CA PRO A 192 -17.10 10.49 9.70
C PRO A 192 -17.51 9.73 8.44
N ALA A 193 -17.36 10.35 7.26
CA ALA A 193 -17.69 9.74 5.98
C ALA A 193 -16.79 8.53 5.68
N PHE A 194 -15.48 8.65 5.88
CA PHE A 194 -14.54 7.55 5.66
C PHE A 194 -14.85 6.36 6.59
N LYS A 195 -15.11 6.63 7.87
CA LYS A 195 -15.52 5.60 8.85
C LYS A 195 -16.82 4.91 8.47
N SER A 196 -17.82 5.69 8.03
CA SER A 196 -19.12 5.15 7.62
C SER A 196 -19.00 4.31 6.35
N HIS A 197 -18.15 4.72 5.41
CA HIS A 197 -17.87 3.97 4.19
C HIS A 197 -17.17 2.65 4.51
N LEU A 198 -16.17 2.67 5.41
CA LEU A 198 -15.52 1.46 5.89
C LEU A 198 -16.51 0.51 6.59
N ALA A 199 -17.32 1.02 7.52
CA ALA A 199 -18.32 0.21 8.21
C ALA A 199 -19.34 -0.42 7.22
N THR A 200 -19.77 0.34 6.21
CA THR A 200 -20.65 -0.15 5.15
C THR A 200 -19.98 -1.26 4.31
N THR A 201 -18.71 -1.06 3.96
CA THR A 201 -17.91 -2.05 3.23
C THR A 201 -17.77 -3.35 4.02
N LEU A 202 -17.38 -3.27 5.29
CA LEU A 202 -17.26 -4.45 6.16
C LEU A 202 -18.61 -5.15 6.37
N THR A 203 -19.71 -4.38 6.45
CA THR A 203 -21.07 -4.92 6.54
C THR A 203 -21.46 -5.69 5.27
N ALA A 204 -21.10 -5.17 4.09
CA ALA A 204 -21.33 -5.86 2.82
C ALA A 204 -20.58 -7.20 2.79
N ILE A 205 -19.31 -7.23 3.23
CA ILE A 205 -18.52 -8.47 3.30
C ILE A 205 -19.16 -9.48 4.25
N LEU A 206 -19.54 -9.06 5.46
CA LEU A 206 -20.23 -9.94 6.42
C LEU A 206 -21.52 -10.50 5.82
N THR A 207 -22.34 -9.64 5.19
CA THR A 207 -23.62 -10.03 4.60
C THR A 207 -23.41 -11.06 3.49
N THR A 208 -22.51 -10.78 2.54
CA THR A 208 -22.24 -11.68 1.42
C THR A 208 -21.57 -12.99 1.88
N GLY A 209 -20.61 -12.93 2.80
CA GLY A 209 -19.92 -14.11 3.34
C GLY A 209 -20.88 -15.04 4.09
N ARG A 210 -21.76 -14.48 4.94
CA ARG A 210 -22.81 -15.23 5.64
C ARG A 210 -23.80 -15.87 4.66
N ALA A 211 -24.21 -15.13 3.63
CA ALA A 211 -25.13 -15.63 2.60
C ALA A 211 -24.53 -16.78 1.75
N ALA A 212 -23.20 -16.90 1.68
CA ALA A 212 -22.54 -18.01 0.99
C ALA A 212 -22.68 -19.37 1.73
N ALA A 213 -23.16 -19.35 2.97
CA ALA A 213 -23.61 -20.51 3.75
C ALA A 213 -22.58 -21.66 3.92
N ALA A 214 -21.28 -21.34 3.96
CA ALA A 214 -20.24 -22.31 4.37
C ALA A 214 -19.93 -22.29 5.87
N ALA A 215 -20.08 -21.13 6.53
CA ALA A 215 -20.05 -21.04 7.99
C ALA A 215 -21.34 -21.63 8.58
N SER A 216 -21.24 -22.35 9.71
CA SER A 216 -22.38 -23.03 10.34
C SER A 216 -22.34 -22.84 11.87
N PRO A 217 -23.23 -22.02 12.44
CA PRO A 217 -24.24 -21.20 11.75
C PRO A 217 -23.58 -20.09 10.89
N PRO A 218 -24.28 -19.47 9.91
CA PRO A 218 -23.73 -18.42 9.06
C PRO A 218 -23.02 -17.30 9.82
N GLU A 219 -23.53 -16.94 11.00
CA GLU A 219 -22.98 -15.99 11.98
C GLU A 219 -21.54 -16.28 12.41
N SER A 220 -21.04 -17.50 12.13
CA SER A 220 -19.67 -17.89 12.40
C SER A 220 -18.68 -17.47 11.31
N PHE A 221 -19.15 -16.83 10.23
CA PHE A 221 -18.28 -16.20 9.25
C PHE A 221 -17.44 -15.09 9.92
N GLN A 222 -16.13 -15.10 9.65
CA GLN A 222 -15.19 -14.14 10.26
C GLN A 222 -14.54 -13.27 9.20
N LEU A 223 -14.36 -11.99 9.52
CA LEU A 223 -13.63 -11.04 8.69
C LEU A 223 -12.40 -10.56 9.44
N TYR A 224 -11.22 -10.75 8.86
CA TYR A 224 -9.95 -10.27 9.37
C TYR A 224 -9.45 -9.10 8.52
N LEU A 225 -9.28 -7.94 9.14
CA LEU A 225 -8.82 -6.71 8.52
C LEU A 225 -7.47 -6.31 9.12
N ALA A 226 -6.44 -6.11 8.31
CA ALA A 226 -5.17 -5.56 8.75
C ALA A 226 -5.00 -4.09 8.33
N GLY A 227 -4.12 -3.40 9.06
CA GLY A 227 -3.56 -2.11 8.63
C GLY A 227 -2.38 -2.26 7.67
N TYR A 228 -1.60 -1.19 7.57
CA TYR A 228 -0.40 -1.08 6.75
C TYR A 228 0.84 -0.78 7.61
N VAL A 229 2.03 -0.81 7.02
CA VAL A 229 3.28 -0.60 7.76
C VAL A 229 3.83 0.81 7.49
N PRO A 230 4.30 1.53 8.52
CA PRO A 230 5.04 2.77 8.34
C PRO A 230 6.27 2.57 7.43
N PHE A 231 6.43 3.44 6.42
CA PHE A 231 7.42 3.24 5.38
C PHE A 231 8.85 3.52 5.81
N PHE A 232 9.03 4.42 6.78
CA PHE A 232 10.32 4.99 7.12
C PHE A 232 10.74 4.68 8.55
N ASN A 233 12.02 4.45 8.79
CA ASN A 233 12.62 4.89 10.03
C ASN A 233 12.65 6.42 9.99
N ALA A 234 12.07 7.07 11.00
CA ALA A 234 12.00 8.54 11.10
C ALA A 234 12.89 9.12 12.21
N ASP A 235 13.61 8.26 12.94
CA ASP A 235 14.48 8.65 14.06
C ASP A 235 15.89 9.04 13.56
N ASP A 236 16.41 8.28 12.59
CA ASP A 236 17.76 8.46 12.06
C ASP A 236 17.85 9.68 11.12
N ALA A 237 18.87 10.52 11.28
CA ALA A 237 19.06 11.74 10.48
C ALA A 237 19.75 11.49 9.12
N GLY A 238 20.27 10.29 8.84
CA GLY A 238 21.05 9.97 7.65
C GLY A 238 20.30 10.20 6.33
N CYS A 239 18.97 10.10 6.34
CA CYS A 239 18.12 10.36 5.18
C CYS A 239 17.76 11.85 4.97
N ASP A 240 18.08 12.76 5.90
CA ASP A 240 17.57 14.14 5.86
C ASP A 240 18.02 14.92 4.61
N ASN A 241 19.11 14.49 3.98
CA ASN A 241 19.64 15.11 2.76
C ASN A 241 19.41 14.27 1.49
N VAL A 242 18.69 13.15 1.59
CA VAL A 242 18.37 12.29 0.45
C VAL A 242 17.13 12.81 -0.27
N SER A 243 17.11 12.71 -1.60
CA SER A 243 15.94 12.95 -2.44
C SER A 243 15.77 11.77 -3.38
N TRP A 244 14.52 11.35 -3.59
CA TRP A 244 14.16 10.34 -4.59
C TRP A 244 13.34 10.94 -5.74
N ASN A 245 13.38 12.26 -5.91
CA ASN A 245 12.78 12.92 -7.05
C ASN A 245 13.36 12.31 -8.33
N VAL A 246 12.47 11.73 -9.14
CA VAL A 246 12.86 10.98 -10.32
C VAL A 246 13.45 11.88 -11.42
N HIS A 247 13.20 13.19 -11.39
CA HIS A 247 13.69 14.18 -12.34
C HIS A 247 15.09 14.73 -12.02
N GLY A 248 15.82 14.13 -11.07
CA GLY A 248 17.20 14.51 -10.74
C GLY A 248 17.32 15.78 -9.90
N GLY A 249 16.22 16.22 -9.27
CA GLY A 249 16.20 17.34 -8.33
C GLY A 249 16.70 16.96 -6.94
N SER A 250 17.31 17.91 -6.23
CA SER A 250 17.70 17.74 -4.83
C SER A 250 16.52 17.78 -3.86
N GLU A 251 15.32 18.15 -4.34
CA GLU A 251 14.09 18.27 -3.57
C GLU A 251 12.98 17.37 -4.15
N PRO A 252 12.03 16.90 -3.34
CA PRO A 252 11.93 17.12 -1.90
C PRO A 252 12.91 16.24 -1.11
N LYS A 253 13.48 16.81 -0.04
CA LYS A 253 14.27 16.04 0.92
C LYS A 253 13.43 15.11 1.78
N LEU A 254 13.93 13.90 2.03
CA LEU A 254 13.38 12.92 2.97
C LEU A 254 13.73 13.28 4.43
N THR A 255 13.47 14.53 4.80
CA THR A 255 13.66 15.04 6.17
C THR A 255 12.93 14.17 7.18
N ARG A 256 13.43 14.11 8.41
CA ARG A 256 12.73 13.45 9.54
C ARG A 256 11.28 13.92 9.65
N GLY A 257 11.01 15.23 9.58
CA GLY A 257 9.65 15.75 9.64
C GLY A 257 8.73 15.22 8.53
N LEU A 258 9.23 15.08 7.30
CA LEU A 258 8.46 14.45 6.22
C LEU A 258 8.21 12.96 6.50
N ARG A 259 9.23 12.21 6.93
CA ARG A 259 9.13 10.79 7.25
C ARG A 259 8.16 10.54 8.41
N GLU A 260 8.23 11.35 9.46
CA GLU A 260 7.29 11.37 10.58
C GLU A 260 5.86 11.63 10.08
N SER A 261 5.67 12.61 9.19
CA SER A 261 4.35 12.93 8.64
C SER A 261 3.76 11.78 7.82
N MET A 262 4.56 11.16 6.97
CA MET A 262 4.15 10.00 6.16
C MET A 262 3.78 8.79 7.05
N ASN A 263 4.62 8.48 8.03
CA ASN A 263 4.35 7.41 8.99
C ASN A 263 3.09 7.71 9.82
N GLY A 264 2.93 8.96 10.26
CA GLY A 264 1.76 9.41 11.03
C GLY A 264 0.44 9.26 10.26
N LEU A 265 0.44 9.43 8.93
CA LEU A 265 -0.74 9.13 8.12
C LEU A 265 -1.06 7.62 8.10
N VAL A 266 -0.03 6.76 7.97
CA VAL A 266 -0.21 5.30 8.05
C VAL A 266 -0.78 4.90 9.41
N GLU A 267 -0.22 5.44 10.49
CA GLU A 267 -0.70 5.21 11.86
C GLU A 267 -2.14 5.71 12.06
N LEU A 268 -2.49 6.86 11.50
CA LEU A 268 -3.86 7.39 11.54
C LEU A 268 -4.84 6.47 10.80
N LEU A 269 -4.48 5.99 9.61
CA LEU A 269 -5.29 5.02 8.87
C LEU A 269 -5.47 3.73 9.67
N ASN A 270 -4.38 3.15 10.19
CA ASN A 270 -4.44 1.95 11.03
C ASN A 270 -5.33 2.14 12.25
N LYS A 271 -5.24 3.31 12.92
CA LYS A 271 -6.09 3.63 14.06
C LYS A 271 -7.58 3.66 13.69
N VAL A 272 -7.92 4.25 12.54
CA VAL A 272 -9.30 4.29 12.04
C VAL A 272 -9.80 2.89 11.68
N LEU A 273 -8.99 2.09 10.97
CA LEU A 273 -9.31 0.70 10.63
C LEU A 273 -9.56 -0.13 11.90
N ALA A 274 -8.66 -0.02 12.88
CA ALA A 274 -8.76 -0.72 14.15
C ALA A 274 -9.98 -0.29 14.96
N GLU A 275 -10.28 1.01 15.01
CA GLU A 275 -11.45 1.55 15.72
C GLU A 275 -12.76 0.96 15.16
N VAL A 276 -12.94 1.00 13.83
CA VAL A 276 -14.14 0.47 13.18
C VAL A 276 -14.22 -1.05 13.33
N ALA A 277 -13.13 -1.78 13.10
CA ALA A 277 -13.09 -3.23 13.27
C ALA A 277 -13.40 -3.67 14.71
N ARG A 278 -12.84 -2.98 15.72
CA ARG A 278 -13.13 -3.26 17.14
C ARG A 278 -14.59 -2.98 17.48
N ALA A 279 -15.18 -1.91 16.96
CA ALA A 279 -16.60 -1.63 17.12
C ALA A 279 -17.50 -2.68 16.46
N MET A 280 -17.05 -3.27 15.34
CA MET A 280 -17.77 -4.34 14.63
C MET A 280 -17.42 -5.77 15.12
N ARG A 281 -16.57 -5.89 16.15
CA ARG A 281 -16.17 -7.20 16.73
C ARG A 281 -17.35 -8.08 17.16
N PRO A 282 -18.45 -7.56 17.75
CA PRO A 282 -19.62 -8.37 18.08
C PRO A 282 -20.27 -9.08 16.89
N TRP A 283 -19.97 -8.67 15.65
CA TRP A 283 -20.47 -9.29 14.41
C TRP A 283 -19.42 -10.11 13.66
N GLY A 284 -18.22 -10.28 14.24
CA GLY A 284 -17.20 -11.19 13.71
C GLY A 284 -16.11 -10.50 12.88
N VAL A 285 -15.91 -9.19 13.07
CA VAL A 285 -14.78 -8.45 12.50
C VAL A 285 -13.61 -8.42 13.48
N PHE A 286 -12.42 -8.76 13.02
CA PHE A 286 -11.20 -8.82 13.81
C PHE A 286 -10.12 -7.96 13.16
N TYR A 287 -9.57 -7.02 13.93
CA TYR A 287 -8.39 -6.28 13.49
C TYR A 287 -7.14 -7.13 13.71
N VAL A 288 -6.27 -7.20 12.71
CA VAL A 288 -4.98 -7.90 12.75
C VAL A 288 -3.88 -6.87 12.86
N GLU A 289 -3.03 -7.03 13.88
CA GLU A 289 -1.93 -6.14 14.23
C GLU A 289 -0.72 -6.96 14.70
N GLY A 290 0.44 -6.32 14.85
CA GLY A 290 1.66 -6.93 15.39
C GLY A 290 2.65 -7.43 14.34
N PHE A 291 2.41 -7.15 13.06
CA PHE A 291 3.38 -7.41 11.99
C PHE A 291 4.33 -6.21 11.77
N GLU A 292 3.94 -5.02 12.23
CA GLU A 292 4.65 -3.76 12.00
C GLU A 292 6.03 -3.75 12.67
N GLU A 293 6.15 -4.33 13.87
CA GLU A 293 7.42 -4.40 14.61
C GLU A 293 8.49 -5.18 13.86
N ALA A 294 8.09 -6.19 13.07
CA ALA A 294 9.02 -7.00 12.28
C ALA A 294 9.73 -6.19 11.18
N PHE A 295 9.20 -5.02 10.79
CA PHE A 295 9.83 -4.15 9.82
C PHE A 295 10.92 -3.25 10.43
N GLY A 296 11.12 -3.26 11.76
CA GLY A 296 12.23 -2.57 12.39
C GLY A 296 13.58 -3.04 11.82
N GLY A 297 14.41 -2.11 11.35
CA GLY A 297 15.66 -2.43 10.65
C GLY A 297 15.49 -2.76 9.16
N HIS A 298 14.26 -2.78 8.66
CA HIS A 298 13.93 -3.13 7.27
C HIS A 298 13.10 -2.08 6.51
N ARG A 299 12.75 -0.97 7.16
CA ARG A 299 12.08 0.17 6.52
C ARG A 299 13.02 0.93 5.60
N PHE A 300 12.47 1.87 4.86
CA PHE A 300 13.30 2.90 4.24
C PHE A 300 13.98 3.75 5.31
N CYS A 301 15.16 4.30 4.99
CA CYS A 301 15.90 5.20 5.88
C CYS A 301 16.36 4.60 7.21
N GLU A 302 16.47 3.27 7.29
CA GLU A 302 17.21 2.62 8.38
C GLU A 302 18.70 2.99 8.30
N PRO A 303 19.44 3.06 9.43
CA PRO A 303 20.81 3.55 9.47
C PRO A 303 21.73 2.83 8.46
N ALA A 304 22.23 3.59 7.47
CA ALA A 304 23.10 3.08 6.41
C ALA A 304 23.96 4.21 5.81
N GLY A 305 24.94 3.85 4.97
CA GLY A 305 25.72 4.84 4.23
C GLY A 305 24.87 5.59 3.19
N VAL A 306 25.20 6.86 2.92
CA VAL A 306 24.42 7.76 2.03
C VAL A 306 24.12 7.13 0.67
N GLY A 307 25.08 6.45 0.04
CA GLY A 307 24.86 5.81 -1.26
C GLY A 307 23.81 4.68 -1.23
N TYR A 308 23.62 4.01 -0.09
CA TYR A 308 22.52 3.05 0.07
C TYR A 308 21.20 3.77 0.28
N LEU A 309 21.18 4.85 1.08
CA LEU A 309 19.96 5.61 1.37
C LEU A 309 19.39 6.30 0.11
N GLU A 310 20.23 6.69 -0.84
CA GLU A 310 19.80 7.19 -2.15
C GLU A 310 19.14 6.11 -3.03
N ARG A 311 19.45 4.82 -2.79
CA ARG A 311 18.96 3.68 -3.57
C ARG A 311 18.79 2.42 -2.69
N PRO A 312 17.80 2.38 -1.79
CA PRO A 312 17.64 1.30 -0.81
C PRO A 312 16.97 0.07 -1.42
N THR A 313 17.63 -0.56 -2.40
CA THR A 313 17.07 -1.65 -3.20
C THR A 313 17.46 -3.04 -2.67
N GLY A 314 18.51 -3.12 -1.85
CA GLY A 314 19.07 -4.38 -1.34
C GLY A 314 18.15 -5.14 -0.38
N VAL A 315 18.60 -6.33 0.02
CA VAL A 315 17.85 -7.27 0.88
C VAL A 315 17.51 -6.72 2.26
N GLY A 316 18.28 -5.75 2.76
CA GLY A 316 18.02 -5.08 4.03
C GLY A 316 16.74 -4.27 4.04
N THR A 317 16.29 -3.73 2.90
CA THR A 317 15.05 -2.95 2.79
C THR A 317 13.93 -3.85 2.28
N TRP A 318 12.86 -4.00 3.05
CA TRP A 318 11.72 -4.87 2.72
C TRP A 318 10.68 -4.23 1.82
N PHE A 319 10.83 -2.95 1.46
CA PHE A 319 9.97 -2.29 0.49
C PHE A 319 10.63 -2.21 -0.89
N TRP A 320 9.80 -2.16 -1.93
CA TRP A 320 10.25 -1.85 -3.28
C TRP A 320 10.53 -0.36 -3.43
N HIS A 321 11.79 -0.02 -3.70
CA HIS A 321 12.18 1.31 -4.17
C HIS A 321 11.97 1.43 -5.69
N ILE A 322 11.80 2.65 -6.23
CA ILE A 322 11.62 2.87 -7.68
C ILE A 322 12.80 2.37 -8.53
N TRP A 323 14.00 2.35 -7.95
CA TRP A 323 15.22 1.82 -8.59
C TRP A 323 15.43 0.31 -8.42
N SER A 324 14.49 -0.39 -7.79
CA SER A 324 14.64 -1.82 -7.54
C SER A 324 14.49 -2.62 -8.83
N GLY A 325 15.41 -3.55 -9.06
CA GLY A 325 15.36 -4.49 -10.18
C GLY A 325 14.40 -5.66 -9.95
N ASP A 326 14.11 -6.43 -10.99
CA ASP A 326 13.15 -7.55 -10.91
C ASP A 326 13.70 -8.85 -10.30
N GLY A 327 15.01 -8.94 -10.02
CA GLY A 327 15.62 -10.09 -9.37
C GLY A 327 15.11 -10.22 -7.93
N GLY A 328 14.29 -11.25 -7.69
CA GLY A 328 13.48 -11.44 -6.48
C GLY A 328 14.15 -11.05 -5.18
N ALA A 329 13.54 -10.12 -4.45
CA ALA A 329 14.04 -9.66 -3.17
C ALA A 329 13.33 -10.40 -2.02
N GLY A 330 13.53 -11.71 -1.95
CA GLY A 330 13.22 -12.52 -0.77
C GLY A 330 14.48 -13.12 -0.13
N GLU A 331 14.36 -13.89 0.96
CA GLU A 331 15.47 -14.61 1.64
C GLU A 331 16.27 -15.50 0.67
N LEU A 332 15.66 -15.90 -0.45
CA LEU A 332 16.24 -16.73 -1.51
C LEU A 332 16.66 -15.94 -2.76
N GLY A 333 16.65 -14.61 -2.70
CA GLY A 333 17.00 -13.70 -3.79
C GLY A 333 18.46 -13.79 -4.20
N GLY A 334 18.74 -14.54 -5.26
CA GLY A 334 20.10 -14.76 -5.76
C GLY A 334 20.74 -13.49 -6.30
N ARG A 335 21.71 -12.96 -5.55
CA ARG A 335 22.68 -11.91 -5.88
C ARG A 335 22.06 -10.59 -6.35
N ASP A 336 22.78 -9.51 -6.10
CA ASP A 336 22.62 -8.21 -6.79
C ASP A 336 22.95 -8.38 -8.29
N GLY A 337 22.19 -9.22 -9.00
CA GLY A 337 22.28 -9.39 -10.43
C GLY A 337 21.49 -8.27 -11.04
N ALA A 338 22.18 -7.15 -11.35
CA ALA A 338 21.81 -6.11 -12.31
C ALA A 338 20.39 -6.29 -12.88
N GLY A 339 19.37 -5.99 -12.06
CA GLY A 339 17.98 -6.14 -12.49
C GLY A 339 17.78 -5.22 -13.69
N GLY A 340 17.22 -5.80 -14.75
CA GLY A 340 17.43 -5.38 -16.12
C GLY A 340 17.34 -3.88 -16.36
N ARG A 341 18.19 -3.41 -17.26
CA ARG A 341 18.21 -2.06 -17.87
C ARG A 341 16.83 -1.48 -18.24
N VAL A 342 15.81 -2.33 -18.37
CA VAL A 342 14.43 -1.98 -18.71
C VAL A 342 13.82 -0.99 -17.71
N GLY A 343 13.97 -1.20 -16.40
CA GLY A 343 13.38 -0.31 -15.40
C GLY A 343 14.02 1.08 -15.37
N LYS A 344 15.34 1.16 -15.52
CA LYS A 344 16.09 2.43 -15.48
C LYS A 344 15.93 3.23 -16.77
N GLU A 345 16.11 2.60 -17.93
CA GLU A 345 16.05 3.30 -19.22
C GLU A 345 14.61 3.75 -19.57
N VAL A 346 13.58 2.95 -19.24
CA VAL A 346 12.19 3.37 -19.51
C VAL A 346 11.69 4.37 -18.46
N LEU A 347 12.15 4.28 -17.22
CA LEU A 347 11.89 5.33 -16.24
C LEU A 347 12.60 6.62 -16.61
N GLU A 348 13.85 6.58 -17.08
CA GLU A 348 14.56 7.76 -17.63
C GLU A 348 13.84 8.34 -18.86
N ASP A 349 13.25 7.52 -19.73
CA ASP A 349 12.40 7.97 -20.84
C ASP A 349 11.08 8.59 -20.36
N LEU A 350 10.40 7.99 -19.37
CA LEU A 350 9.19 8.53 -18.75
C LEU A 350 9.44 9.89 -18.05
N VAL A 351 10.54 9.95 -17.31
CA VAL A 351 11.00 11.12 -16.55
C VAL A 351 11.42 12.23 -17.49
N SER A 352 12.11 11.91 -18.59
CA SER A 352 12.51 12.89 -19.60
C SER A 352 11.33 13.42 -20.41
N GLU A 353 10.29 12.63 -20.66
CA GLU A 353 9.05 13.09 -21.31
C GLU A 353 8.21 14.03 -20.43
N ALA A 354 8.12 13.76 -19.13
CA ALA A 354 7.49 14.67 -18.18
C ALA A 354 8.25 16.01 -18.06
N VAL A 355 9.55 16.03 -18.37
CA VAL A 355 10.39 17.25 -18.43
C VAL A 355 10.22 18.00 -19.77
N VAL A 356 9.75 17.35 -20.85
CA VAL A 356 9.69 17.95 -22.20
C VAL A 356 8.32 18.57 -22.58
N ARG A 357 7.32 18.63 -21.68
CA ARG A 357 6.09 19.42 -21.91
C ARG A 357 5.73 20.27 -20.69
N GLY A 358 5.41 21.56 -20.81
CA GLY A 358 4.73 22.17 -21.95
C GLY A 358 5.12 23.60 -22.31
N ARG A 359 5.05 23.86 -23.62
CA ARG A 359 4.64 25.17 -24.17
C ARG A 359 3.11 25.33 -24.24
N ASP A 360 2.33 24.25 -24.08
CA ASP A 360 0.88 24.23 -24.38
C ASP A 360 -0.03 23.73 -23.23
N GLY A 361 0.44 23.67 -21.98
CA GLY A 361 -0.45 23.60 -20.79
C GLY A 361 -1.28 22.33 -20.53
N GLU A 362 -1.26 21.28 -21.37
CA GLU A 362 -1.92 20.00 -21.07
C GLU A 362 -0.95 18.94 -20.51
N ALA A 363 -1.17 18.50 -19.28
CA ALA A 363 -0.52 17.32 -18.71
C ALA A 363 -1.09 16.04 -19.35
N LYS A 364 -0.32 15.40 -20.24
CA LYS A 364 -0.65 14.05 -20.73
C LYS A 364 0.00 13.04 -19.80
N ALA A 365 -0.80 12.14 -19.22
CA ALA A 365 -0.31 11.08 -18.33
C ALA A 365 0.87 10.34 -19.00
N PRO A 366 2.00 10.14 -18.30
CA PRO A 366 3.21 9.55 -18.90
C PRO A 366 2.95 8.18 -19.56
N VAL A 367 2.01 7.41 -19.01
CA VAL A 367 1.55 6.11 -19.54
C VAL A 367 0.99 6.20 -20.97
N ALA A 368 0.23 7.26 -21.29
CA ALA A 368 -0.39 7.42 -22.63
C ALA A 368 0.61 7.87 -23.71
N THR A 369 1.76 8.39 -23.32
CA THR A 369 2.84 8.75 -24.25
C THR A 369 3.77 7.57 -24.50
N LEU A 370 4.10 6.79 -23.46
CA LEU A 370 4.73 5.48 -23.58
C LEU A 370 3.97 4.54 -24.52
N GLN A 371 2.65 4.45 -24.35
CA GLN A 371 1.80 3.58 -25.17
C GLN A 371 1.93 3.92 -26.67
N ARG A 372 1.93 5.22 -27.02
CA ARG A 372 2.09 5.68 -28.40
C ARG A 372 3.49 5.39 -28.98
N ARG A 373 4.54 5.41 -28.16
CA ARG A 373 5.91 5.07 -28.59
C ARG A 373 6.13 3.56 -28.76
N MET A 374 5.38 2.75 -28.02
CA MET A 374 5.32 1.31 -28.30
C MET A 374 4.60 1.04 -29.63
N GLU A 375 3.48 1.72 -29.87
CA GLU A 375 2.70 1.63 -31.11
C GLU A 375 3.50 2.13 -32.33
N SER A 376 4.40 3.11 -32.16
CA SER A 376 5.31 3.58 -33.21
C SER A 376 6.54 2.69 -33.44
N GLY A 377 6.75 1.66 -32.61
CA GLY A 377 7.89 0.74 -32.71
C GLY A 377 9.20 1.30 -32.15
N GLU A 378 9.18 2.47 -31.50
CA GLU A 378 10.37 3.14 -30.97
C GLU A 378 10.97 2.41 -29.75
N LEU A 379 10.13 1.64 -29.03
CA LEU A 379 10.49 0.84 -27.86
C LEU A 379 10.42 -0.68 -28.13
N ALA A 380 10.55 -1.10 -29.40
CA ALA A 380 10.39 -2.49 -29.81
C ALA A 380 11.22 -3.47 -28.94
N GLY A 381 10.52 -4.39 -28.25
CA GLY A 381 11.10 -5.36 -27.33
C GLY A 381 10.93 -5.07 -25.82
N ARG A 382 10.24 -3.99 -25.44
CA ARG A 382 9.94 -3.62 -24.05
C ARG A 382 8.44 -3.75 -23.76
N ASP A 383 8.08 -4.31 -22.61
CA ASP A 383 6.68 -4.46 -22.21
C ASP A 383 6.26 -3.27 -21.33
N VAL A 384 5.36 -2.40 -21.81
CA VAL A 384 4.75 -1.30 -21.01
C VAL A 384 4.13 -1.83 -19.73
N GLU A 385 3.63 -3.06 -19.74
CA GLU A 385 3.09 -3.68 -18.54
C GLU A 385 4.18 -3.97 -17.49
N ASP A 386 5.42 -4.26 -17.90
CA ASP A 386 6.52 -4.43 -16.94
C ASP A 386 6.88 -3.11 -16.26
N VAL A 387 6.83 -2.00 -17.00
CA VAL A 387 7.08 -0.65 -16.46
C VAL A 387 5.95 -0.25 -15.51
N ARG A 388 4.70 -0.46 -15.91
CA ARG A 388 3.53 -0.23 -15.06
C ARG A 388 3.63 -1.05 -13.77
N ARG A 389 3.96 -2.34 -13.87
CA ARG A 389 4.17 -3.23 -12.72
C ARG A 389 5.32 -2.75 -11.82
N ALA A 390 6.45 -2.35 -12.39
CA ALA A 390 7.60 -1.83 -11.65
C ALA A 390 7.28 -0.53 -10.88
N LEU A 391 6.46 0.36 -11.45
CA LEU A 391 5.99 1.57 -10.77
C LEU A 391 4.94 1.26 -9.70
N SER A 392 4.01 0.35 -9.99
CA SER A 392 2.91 0.01 -9.08
C SER A 392 3.39 -0.63 -7.77
N ARG A 393 4.45 -1.45 -7.82
CA ARG A 393 5.01 -2.08 -6.61
C ARG A 393 5.75 -1.12 -5.68
N VAL A 394 6.06 0.11 -6.09
CA VAL A 394 6.84 1.05 -5.26
C VAL A 394 6.12 1.28 -3.92
N PHE A 395 6.86 1.26 -2.81
CA PHE A 395 6.35 1.26 -1.43
C PHE A 395 5.57 0.00 -0.99
N HIS A 396 5.42 -1.03 -1.83
CA HIS A 396 4.88 -2.31 -1.38
C HIS A 396 5.96 -3.19 -0.75
N PRO A 397 5.59 -4.04 0.23
CA PRO A 397 6.48 -5.06 0.75
C PRO A 397 6.95 -6.02 -0.35
N LYS A 398 8.20 -6.42 -0.25
CA LYS A 398 8.75 -7.62 -0.86
C LYS A 398 8.22 -8.85 -0.12
N GLY A 399 8.45 -10.04 -0.66
CA GLY A 399 7.85 -11.29 -0.19
C GLY A 399 8.21 -11.61 1.24
N VAL A 400 9.45 -11.33 1.62
CA VAL A 400 9.90 -11.43 3.03
C VAL A 400 9.14 -10.48 3.95
N GLY A 401 8.82 -9.27 3.50
CA GLY A 401 8.00 -8.33 4.27
C GLY A 401 6.53 -8.76 4.38
N TYR A 402 6.05 -9.65 3.51
CA TYR A 402 4.71 -10.23 3.60
C TYR A 402 4.63 -11.43 4.56
N ALA A 403 5.75 -12.06 4.95
CA ALA A 403 5.74 -13.17 5.90
C ALA A 403 5.22 -12.77 7.30
N PRO A 404 5.59 -11.60 7.88
CA PRO A 404 4.98 -11.09 9.10
C PRO A 404 3.46 -10.93 9.03
N PHE A 405 2.92 -10.44 7.89
CA PHE A 405 1.48 -10.36 7.68
C PHE A 405 0.84 -11.75 7.75
N ALA A 406 1.34 -12.70 6.97
CA ALA A 406 0.81 -14.07 6.94
C ALA A 406 0.79 -14.70 8.33
N LYS A 407 1.87 -14.50 9.11
CA LYS A 407 1.96 -14.96 10.50
C LYS A 407 0.92 -14.29 11.40
N ALA A 408 0.81 -12.96 11.37
CA ALA A 408 -0.13 -12.21 12.20
C ALA A 408 -1.59 -12.60 11.90
N PHE A 409 -1.95 -12.78 10.63
CA PHE A 409 -3.27 -13.29 10.25
C PHE A 409 -3.51 -14.70 10.78
N LEU A 410 -2.53 -15.60 10.68
CA LEU A 410 -2.67 -16.96 11.19
C LEU A 410 -2.87 -16.99 12.71
N ASP A 411 -2.10 -16.20 13.45
CA ASP A 411 -2.21 -16.07 14.90
C ASP A 411 -3.57 -15.47 15.31
N ALA A 412 -4.05 -14.45 14.58
CA ALA A 412 -5.37 -13.87 14.77
C ALA A 412 -6.50 -14.87 14.47
N ILE A 413 -6.38 -15.66 13.41
CA ILE A 413 -7.35 -16.70 13.07
C ILE A 413 -7.39 -17.76 14.16
N ARG A 414 -6.22 -18.27 14.58
CA ARG A 414 -6.10 -19.30 15.60
C ARG A 414 -6.69 -18.86 16.95
N SER A 415 -6.41 -17.63 17.38
CA SER A 415 -6.90 -17.09 18.67
C SER A 415 -8.42 -16.87 18.71
N ASN A 416 -9.07 -16.75 17.55
CA ASN A 416 -10.52 -16.57 17.43
C ASN A 416 -11.25 -17.84 16.96
N ARG A 417 -10.61 -19.02 17.11
CA ARG A 417 -11.21 -20.34 16.90
C ARG A 417 -11.42 -21.05 18.25
N GLY A 418 -12.38 -21.96 18.29
CA GLY A 418 -12.75 -22.74 19.49
C GLY A 418 -11.99 -24.05 19.60
#